data_AF-A0A976CFF8-F1
#
_entry.id   AF-A0A976CFF8-F1
#
_cell.length_a   1.000
_cell.length_b   1.000
_cell.length_c   1.000
_cell.angle_alpha   90.00
_cell.angle_beta   90.00
_cell.angle_gamma   90.00
#
_symmetry.space_group_name_H-M   'P 1'
#
loop_
_entity.id
_entity.type
_entity.pdbx_description
1 polymer ?
#
loop_
_entity_poly.entity_id
_entity_poly.type
_entity_poly.pdbx_seq_one_letter_code
_entity_poly.pdbx_strand_id
1 'polypeptide(L)'
;MSQLPVGGTDAFFNLLTSSVWAQNGWTFNKAPSVESLKGRFDIGVYIPFVTPNVGAEIQVLYNPVVGQDPVGTNVHFIQRVVNNHAYISTLQGVIKQPYGTLENKIDTVIEQTQLSFLDPQNPQKQTFNPFYDTYGKTVRYPNQTILFRDYPVRDDIYNNKAWDAELYLAEVKDPLNKPNEVTIYDGISWGWKSIFTPPKTTKKFSDSLASGFEVDRFNLSQLTPGSKYIAWTNNDLPSNRCNPNTFLSTHNDSGFRL
;
A
#
# COMPACT_ATOMS: atom_id res chain seq x y z
N MET A 1 13.89 -6.81 1.21
CA MET A 1 12.95 -7.82 1.70
C MET A 1 13.60 -8.60 2.82
N SER A 2 12.83 -9.04 3.81
CA SER A 2 13.31 -9.98 4.82
C SER A 2 12.39 -11.19 4.90
N GLN A 3 12.94 -12.36 5.23
CA GLN A 3 12.12 -13.54 5.50
C GLN A 3 11.28 -13.33 6.77
N LEU A 4 10.07 -13.86 6.75
CA LEU A 4 9.14 -13.88 7.88
C LEU A 4 9.02 -15.29 8.47
N PRO A 5 8.62 -15.43 9.74
CA PRO A 5 8.49 -16.73 10.38
C PRO A 5 7.44 -17.62 9.69
N VAL A 6 7.64 -18.94 9.81
CA VAL A 6 6.67 -19.97 9.41
C VAL A 6 5.32 -19.73 10.10
N GLY A 7 4.22 -19.81 9.34
CA GLY A 7 2.89 -19.52 9.88
C GLY A 7 2.58 -18.04 10.10
N GLY A 8 3.50 -17.18 9.69
CA GLY A 8 3.40 -15.73 9.79
C GLY A 8 3.60 -15.14 11.18
N THR A 9 3.69 -13.81 11.22
CA THR A 9 3.84 -13.07 12.48
C THR A 9 2.57 -13.21 13.33
N ASP A 10 2.69 -13.04 14.65
CA ASP A 10 1.51 -13.08 15.53
C ASP A 10 0.51 -11.96 15.20
N ALA A 11 1.01 -10.78 14.81
CA ALA A 11 0.15 -9.69 14.39
C ALA A 11 -0.63 -10.02 13.11
N PHE A 12 -0.01 -10.67 12.15
CA PHE A 12 -0.68 -11.19 10.96
C PHE A 12 -1.72 -12.26 11.29
N PHE A 13 -1.32 -13.25 12.09
CA PHE A 13 -2.18 -14.38 12.40
C PHE A 13 -3.40 -13.97 13.24
N ASN A 14 -3.22 -13.05 14.20
CA ASN A 14 -4.31 -12.48 14.99
C ASN A 14 -5.29 -11.69 14.11
N LEU A 15 -4.77 -10.97 13.11
CA LEU A 15 -5.60 -10.22 12.17
C LEU A 15 -6.46 -11.17 11.30
N LEU A 16 -5.88 -12.28 10.82
CA LEU A 16 -6.62 -13.29 10.06
C LEU A 16 -7.68 -13.99 10.92
N THR A 17 -7.32 -14.44 12.12
CA THR A 17 -8.22 -15.22 12.99
C THR A 17 -9.33 -14.38 13.63
N SER A 18 -9.18 -13.05 13.67
CA SER A 18 -10.25 -12.11 14.08
C SER A 18 -11.04 -11.52 12.91
N SER A 19 -10.66 -11.83 11.66
CA SER A 19 -11.25 -11.26 10.46
C SER A 19 -12.71 -11.69 10.22
N VAL A 20 -13.38 -10.98 9.31
CA VAL A 20 -14.72 -11.36 8.83
C VAL A 20 -14.76 -12.77 8.25
N TRP A 21 -13.67 -13.24 7.61
CA TRP A 21 -13.62 -14.59 7.05
C TRP A 21 -13.65 -15.64 8.16
N ALA A 22 -12.84 -15.46 9.21
CA ALA A 22 -12.80 -16.39 10.35
C ALA A 22 -14.15 -16.48 11.06
N GLN A 23 -14.83 -15.33 11.24
CA GLN A 23 -16.17 -15.27 11.81
C GLN A 23 -17.24 -15.98 10.95
N ASN A 24 -16.94 -16.22 9.66
CA ASN A 24 -17.83 -16.86 8.70
C ASN A 24 -17.28 -18.22 8.23
N GLY A 25 -16.61 -18.95 9.12
CA GLY A 25 -16.29 -20.37 8.93
C GLY A 25 -14.95 -20.65 8.22
N TRP A 26 -14.14 -19.62 7.94
CA TRP A 26 -12.74 -19.85 7.54
C TRP A 26 -11.89 -20.23 8.75
N THR A 27 -11.02 -21.21 8.56
CA THR A 27 -10.06 -21.64 9.58
C THR A 27 -8.65 -21.44 9.04
N PHE A 28 -7.81 -20.78 9.83
CA PHE A 28 -6.43 -20.49 9.48
C PHE A 28 -5.51 -21.28 10.40
N ASN A 29 -4.60 -22.04 9.80
CA ASN A 29 -3.63 -22.87 10.51
C ASN A 29 -2.22 -22.39 10.19
N LYS A 30 -1.36 -22.25 11.20
CA LYS A 30 0.07 -22.05 10.97
C LYS A 30 0.66 -23.36 10.44
N ALA A 31 1.44 -23.31 9.36
CA ALA A 31 2.22 -24.45 8.94
C ALA A 31 3.16 -24.90 10.08
N PRO A 32 3.35 -26.20 10.31
CA PRO A 32 4.37 -26.70 11.23
C PRO A 32 5.76 -26.18 10.81
N SER A 33 6.66 -25.92 11.76
CA SER A 33 8.01 -25.43 11.45
C SER A 33 8.81 -26.34 10.50
N VAL A 34 8.49 -27.64 10.48
CA VAL A 34 9.08 -28.63 9.55
C VAL A 34 8.64 -28.42 8.10
N GLU A 35 7.53 -27.73 7.87
CA GLU A 35 6.98 -27.37 6.55
C GLU A 35 7.44 -25.97 6.09
N SER A 36 8.50 -25.39 6.69
CA SER A 36 9.10 -24.15 6.19
C SER A 36 9.53 -24.28 4.73
N LEU A 37 9.16 -23.27 3.93
CA LEU A 37 9.36 -23.24 2.48
C LEU A 37 10.85 -23.39 2.15
N LYS A 38 11.17 -24.28 1.21
CA LYS A 38 12.55 -24.51 0.71
C LYS A 38 12.88 -23.65 -0.50
N GLY A 39 11.84 -23.19 -1.19
CA GLY A 39 11.90 -22.23 -2.27
C GLY A 39 12.26 -20.84 -1.79
N ARG A 40 12.13 -19.88 -2.69
CA ARG A 40 12.48 -18.48 -2.41
C ARG A 40 11.52 -17.50 -3.06
N PHE A 41 11.49 -16.30 -2.49
CA PHE A 41 10.81 -15.15 -3.06
C PHE A 41 11.85 -14.24 -3.71
N ASP A 42 11.71 -14.01 -5.02
CA ASP A 42 12.57 -13.13 -5.79
C ASP A 42 11.79 -11.87 -6.24
N ILE A 43 12.47 -10.73 -6.36
CA ILE A 43 11.88 -9.57 -7.04
C ILE A 43 12.01 -9.81 -8.54
N GLY A 44 10.87 -9.97 -9.22
CA GLY A 44 10.82 -10.06 -10.67
C GLY A 44 10.93 -8.69 -11.32
N VAL A 45 10.15 -7.72 -10.84
CA VAL A 45 10.09 -6.35 -11.35
C VAL A 45 10.07 -5.38 -10.17
N TYR A 46 10.82 -4.30 -10.31
CA TYR A 46 10.77 -3.15 -9.42
C TYR A 46 10.91 -1.88 -10.27
N ILE A 47 9.79 -1.21 -10.53
CA ILE A 47 9.75 0.02 -11.32
C ILE A 47 9.22 1.14 -10.42
N PRO A 48 10.10 1.94 -9.80
CA PRO A 48 9.67 3.10 -9.03
C PRO A 48 9.12 4.19 -9.97
N PHE A 49 8.13 4.94 -9.51
CA PHE A 49 7.58 6.08 -10.24
C PHE A 49 7.26 7.26 -9.33
N VAL A 50 7.32 8.45 -9.91
CA VAL A 50 7.03 9.74 -9.25
C VAL A 50 6.35 10.66 -10.26
N THR A 51 5.01 10.72 -10.31
CA THR A 51 4.18 11.80 -10.93
C THR A 51 2.68 11.43 -10.99
N PRO A 52 1.74 12.23 -10.44
CA PRO A 52 1.85 13.17 -9.32
C PRO A 52 1.93 12.46 -7.95
N ASN A 53 1.95 11.14 -7.97
CA ASN A 53 2.05 10.25 -6.83
C ASN A 53 3.44 9.61 -6.79
N VAL A 54 3.82 9.03 -5.65
CA VAL A 54 5.03 8.23 -5.49
C VAL A 54 4.68 6.78 -5.19
N GLY A 55 5.36 5.84 -5.83
CA GLY A 55 5.14 4.43 -5.61
C GLY A 55 6.10 3.56 -6.40
N ALA A 56 5.76 2.29 -6.50
CA ALA A 56 6.46 1.35 -7.36
C ALA A 56 5.50 0.30 -7.91
N GLU A 57 5.71 -0.10 -9.16
CA GLU A 57 5.25 -1.41 -9.59
C GLU A 57 6.23 -2.44 -9.05
N ILE A 58 5.71 -3.45 -8.35
CA ILE A 58 6.51 -4.51 -7.79
C ILE A 58 5.91 -5.86 -8.17
N GLN A 59 6.78 -6.76 -8.65
CA GLN A 59 6.43 -8.15 -8.87
C GLN A 59 7.30 -9.02 -7.97
N VAL A 60 6.66 -9.89 -7.21
CA VAL A 60 7.31 -10.93 -6.42
C VAL A 60 7.06 -12.27 -7.09
N LEU A 61 8.13 -13.03 -7.29
CA LEU A 61 8.11 -14.37 -7.85
C LEU A 61 8.37 -15.36 -6.73
N TYR A 62 7.41 -16.23 -6.45
CA TYR A 62 7.67 -17.38 -5.62
C TYR A 62 8.18 -18.54 -6.48
N ASN A 63 9.41 -18.98 -6.21
CA ASN A 63 10.10 -20.06 -6.90
C ASN A 63 10.14 -21.30 -6.00
N PRO A 64 9.18 -22.23 -6.14
CA PRO A 64 9.09 -23.41 -5.29
C PRO A 64 10.19 -24.44 -5.59
N VAL A 65 10.60 -25.19 -4.57
CA VAL A 65 11.32 -26.46 -4.76
C VAL A 65 10.31 -27.57 -5.04
N VAL A 66 10.30 -28.06 -6.27
CA VAL A 66 9.35 -29.09 -6.73
C VAL A 66 9.40 -30.32 -5.82
N GLY A 67 8.22 -30.74 -5.34
CA GLY A 67 8.05 -31.90 -4.46
C GLY A 67 8.33 -31.64 -2.98
N GLN A 68 8.75 -30.43 -2.60
CA GLN A 68 8.96 -30.03 -1.20
C GLN A 68 8.05 -28.87 -0.80
N ASP A 69 7.79 -27.96 -1.75
CA ASP A 69 6.97 -26.79 -1.53
C ASP A 69 5.55 -26.97 -2.10
N PRO A 70 4.55 -26.27 -1.54
CA PRO A 70 3.20 -26.26 -2.10
C PRO A 70 3.20 -25.60 -3.48
N VAL A 71 2.55 -26.27 -4.43
CA VAL A 71 2.36 -25.82 -5.81
C VAL A 71 0.94 -26.15 -6.27
N GLY A 72 0.48 -25.54 -7.36
CA GLY A 72 -0.83 -25.82 -7.94
C GLY A 72 -1.88 -24.73 -7.66
N THR A 73 -3.12 -24.98 -8.09
CA THR A 73 -4.18 -23.97 -8.14
C THR A 73 -4.78 -23.61 -6.78
N ASN A 74 -4.53 -24.42 -5.76
CA ASN A 74 -4.96 -24.24 -4.37
C ASN A 74 -3.96 -23.42 -3.53
N VAL A 75 -2.86 -22.98 -4.14
CA VAL A 75 -1.82 -22.15 -3.50
C VAL A 75 -2.05 -20.69 -3.86
N HIS A 76 -2.14 -19.84 -2.84
CA HIS A 76 -2.58 -18.46 -2.93
C HIS A 76 -1.62 -17.51 -2.19
N PHE A 77 -1.82 -16.22 -2.39
CA PHE A 77 -1.14 -15.18 -1.63
C PHE A 77 -2.10 -14.50 -0.68
N ILE A 78 -1.65 -14.29 0.56
CA ILE A 78 -2.31 -13.38 1.50
C ILE A 78 -1.32 -12.27 1.82
N GLN A 79 -1.74 -11.03 1.55
CA GLN A 79 -0.98 -9.84 1.88
C GLN A 79 -1.56 -9.17 3.12
N ARG A 80 -0.69 -8.77 4.04
CA ARG A 80 -1.01 -7.82 5.11
C ARG A 80 -0.25 -6.53 4.84
N VAL A 81 -1.00 -5.44 4.72
CA VAL A 81 -0.42 -4.10 4.68
C VAL A 81 -0.21 -3.68 6.13
N VAL A 82 1.00 -3.22 6.43
CA VAL A 82 1.39 -2.70 7.75
C VAL A 82 1.35 -1.18 7.74
N ASN A 83 1.63 -0.58 6.58
CA ASN A 83 1.70 0.85 6.40
C ASN A 83 0.94 1.29 5.14
N ASN A 84 -0.37 1.47 5.32
CA ASN A 84 -1.37 2.25 4.56
C ASN A 84 -1.28 2.29 3.02
N HIS A 85 -2.38 1.98 2.33
CA HIS A 85 -2.61 2.36 0.96
C HIS A 85 -3.26 3.74 0.86
N ALA A 86 -2.86 4.59 -0.08
CA ALA A 86 -3.65 5.81 -0.37
C ALA A 86 -5.07 5.49 -0.91
N TYR A 87 -5.39 4.21 -1.13
CA TYR A 87 -6.58 3.73 -1.82
C TYR A 87 -7.11 2.41 -1.23
N ILE A 88 -8.42 2.22 -1.26
CA ILE A 88 -9.08 0.91 -1.15
C ILE A 88 -9.39 0.43 -2.56
N SER A 89 -9.02 -0.82 -2.86
CA SER A 89 -9.39 -1.48 -4.11
C SER A 89 -10.82 -2.00 -4.06
N THR A 90 -11.60 -1.69 -5.08
CA THR A 90 -12.92 -2.28 -5.36
C THR A 90 -12.93 -2.83 -6.78
N LEU A 91 -13.96 -3.58 -7.15
CA LEU A 91 -14.09 -4.08 -8.52
C LEU A 91 -14.38 -2.97 -9.54
N GLN A 92 -14.91 -1.84 -9.10
CA GLN A 92 -15.22 -0.68 -9.95
C GLN A 92 -14.10 0.36 -9.96
N GLY A 93 -13.04 0.19 -9.18
CA GLY A 93 -11.88 1.09 -9.18
C GLY A 93 -11.25 1.25 -7.80
N VAL A 94 -10.68 2.43 -7.56
CA VAL A 94 -9.96 2.75 -6.33
C VAL A 94 -10.66 3.88 -5.56
N ILE A 95 -10.90 3.67 -4.27
CA ILE A 95 -11.45 4.70 -3.37
C ILE A 95 -10.29 5.33 -2.59
N LYS A 96 -10.02 6.61 -2.81
CA LYS A 96 -8.96 7.34 -2.08
C LYS A 96 -9.26 7.38 -0.58
N GLN A 97 -8.31 6.98 0.25
CA GLN A 97 -8.41 7.06 1.71
C GLN A 97 -7.87 8.39 2.24
N PRO A 98 -8.36 8.86 3.42
CA PRO A 98 -7.76 9.98 4.13
C PRO A 98 -6.30 9.68 4.50
N TYR A 99 -5.47 10.72 4.52
CA TYR A 99 -4.04 10.58 4.79
C TYR A 99 -3.73 10.16 6.23
N GLY A 100 -2.68 9.36 6.41
CA GLY A 100 -2.04 9.17 7.72
C GLY A 100 -2.65 8.12 8.65
N THR A 101 -3.71 7.40 8.25
CA THR A 101 -4.20 6.25 9.03
C THR A 101 -3.28 5.06 8.79
N LEU A 102 -2.74 4.42 9.84
CA LEU A 102 -2.08 3.12 9.69
C LEU A 102 -3.12 2.09 9.26
N GLU A 103 -2.96 1.48 8.08
CA GLU A 103 -3.75 0.31 7.71
C GLU A 103 -2.96 -0.92 8.11
N ASN A 104 -3.36 -1.52 9.22
CA ASN A 104 -2.93 -2.84 9.64
C ASN A 104 -4.03 -3.83 9.23
N LYS A 105 -4.12 -4.15 7.95
CA LYS A 105 -5.24 -4.90 7.36
C LYS A 105 -4.77 -5.99 6.39
N ILE A 106 -5.61 -7.00 6.20
CA ILE A 106 -5.45 -7.96 5.10
C ILE A 106 -5.88 -7.29 3.81
N ASP A 107 -5.00 -7.31 2.83
CA ASP A 107 -5.20 -6.59 1.59
C ASP A 107 -5.93 -7.48 0.58
N THR A 108 -7.15 -7.07 0.26
CA THR A 108 -8.09 -7.74 -0.65
C THR A 108 -8.98 -6.66 -1.27
N VAL A 109 -9.67 -6.97 -2.36
CA VAL A 109 -10.73 -6.06 -2.82
C VAL A 109 -11.87 -6.06 -1.80
N ILE A 110 -12.49 -4.90 -1.54
CA ILE A 110 -13.47 -4.76 -0.46
C ILE A 110 -14.63 -5.75 -0.57
N GLU A 111 -15.03 -6.10 -1.78
CA GLU A 111 -16.07 -7.07 -2.08
C GLU A 111 -15.75 -8.48 -1.54
N GLN A 112 -14.47 -8.83 -1.40
CA GLN A 112 -14.06 -10.11 -0.80
C GLN A 112 -14.38 -10.22 0.69
N THR A 113 -14.70 -9.10 1.34
CA THR A 113 -15.10 -9.06 2.75
C THR A 113 -16.62 -9.12 2.95
N GLN A 114 -17.39 -9.16 1.85
CA GLN A 114 -18.84 -9.13 1.86
C GLN A 114 -19.41 -10.53 1.54
N LEU A 115 -19.98 -11.19 2.55
CA LEU A 115 -20.48 -12.57 2.44
C LEU A 115 -21.51 -12.77 1.31
N SER A 116 -22.35 -11.75 1.07
CA SER A 116 -23.43 -11.78 0.08
C SER A 116 -23.05 -11.19 -1.28
N PHE A 117 -21.79 -10.77 -1.46
CA PHE A 117 -21.38 -10.19 -2.73
C PHE A 117 -21.30 -11.26 -3.81
N LEU A 118 -21.90 -11.01 -4.97
CA LEU A 118 -21.79 -11.83 -6.16
C LEU A 118 -21.13 -11.00 -7.26
N ASP A 119 -20.05 -11.52 -7.84
CA ASP A 119 -19.38 -10.87 -8.97
C ASP A 119 -20.31 -10.92 -10.20
N PRO A 120 -20.83 -9.78 -10.70
CA PRO A 120 -21.76 -9.79 -11.82
C PRO A 120 -21.14 -10.31 -13.12
N GLN A 121 -19.80 -10.21 -13.26
CA GLN A 121 -19.08 -10.68 -14.43
C GLN A 121 -18.71 -12.17 -14.33
N ASN A 122 -18.63 -12.70 -13.10
CA ASN A 122 -18.36 -14.11 -12.86
C ASN A 122 -19.12 -14.63 -11.63
N PRO A 123 -20.44 -14.87 -11.72
CA PRO A 123 -21.27 -15.25 -10.57
C PRO A 123 -20.88 -16.59 -9.92
N GLN A 124 -20.11 -17.41 -10.61
CA GLN A 124 -19.62 -18.71 -10.13
C GLN A 124 -18.35 -18.58 -9.27
N LYS A 125 -17.73 -17.41 -9.24
CA LYS A 125 -16.51 -17.16 -8.49
C LYS A 125 -16.83 -17.02 -7.01
N GLN A 126 -16.16 -17.80 -6.15
CA GLN A 126 -16.22 -17.56 -4.71
C GLN A 126 -15.59 -16.20 -4.41
N THR A 127 -16.46 -15.25 -4.10
CA THR A 127 -16.08 -13.86 -3.92
C THR A 127 -15.56 -13.61 -2.50
N PHE A 128 -16.17 -14.26 -1.50
CA PHE A 128 -15.81 -14.14 -0.10
C PHE A 128 -14.62 -15.04 0.25
N ASN A 129 -13.40 -14.51 0.18
CA ASN A 129 -12.16 -15.22 0.48
C ASN A 129 -11.02 -14.25 0.88
N PRO A 130 -10.00 -14.71 1.62
CA PRO A 130 -8.90 -13.87 2.12
C PRO A 130 -7.72 -13.73 1.13
N PHE A 131 -7.83 -14.27 -0.09
CA PHE A 131 -6.71 -14.41 -1.02
C PHE A 131 -6.61 -13.22 -1.97
N TYR A 132 -5.44 -12.59 -2.03
CA TYR A 132 -5.17 -11.44 -2.89
C TYR A 132 -5.32 -11.80 -4.38
N ASP A 133 -4.89 -13.01 -4.74
CA ASP A 133 -4.79 -13.48 -6.12
C ASP A 133 -6.08 -13.97 -6.75
N THR A 134 -7.18 -14.05 -6.00
CA THR A 134 -8.45 -14.50 -6.58
C THR A 134 -9.05 -13.45 -7.51
N TYR A 135 -8.90 -12.16 -7.21
CA TYR A 135 -9.28 -11.04 -8.08
C TYR A 135 -8.11 -10.36 -8.78
N GLY A 136 -6.89 -10.52 -8.24
CA GLY A 136 -5.67 -10.11 -8.91
C GLY A 136 -5.34 -10.97 -10.15
N LYS A 137 -4.40 -10.49 -10.97
CA LYS A 137 -3.80 -11.30 -12.04
C LYS A 137 -2.62 -12.09 -11.48
N THR A 138 -2.87 -13.25 -10.91
CA THR A 138 -1.79 -14.20 -10.64
C THR A 138 -1.48 -15.00 -11.89
N VAL A 139 -0.22 -14.96 -12.29
CA VAL A 139 0.30 -15.74 -13.41
C VAL A 139 1.09 -16.90 -12.82
N ARG A 140 0.77 -18.11 -13.26
CA ARG A 140 1.56 -19.30 -12.97
C ARG A 140 2.37 -19.64 -14.21
N TYR A 141 3.69 -19.67 -14.06
CA TYR A 141 4.59 -20.05 -15.14
C TYR A 141 4.73 -21.58 -15.23
N PRO A 142 5.17 -22.13 -16.38
CA PRO A 142 5.31 -23.58 -16.57
C PRO A 142 6.20 -24.28 -15.55
N ASN A 143 7.16 -23.56 -14.98
CA ASN A 143 8.06 -24.05 -13.93
C ASN A 143 7.46 -23.97 -12.51
N GLN A 144 6.14 -23.79 -12.39
CA GLN A 144 5.41 -23.59 -11.13
C GLN A 144 5.73 -22.29 -10.39
N THR A 145 6.50 -21.36 -10.98
CA THR A 145 6.68 -20.03 -10.40
C THR A 145 5.33 -19.31 -10.32
N ILE A 146 5.02 -18.77 -9.15
CA ILE A 146 3.79 -18.02 -8.90
C ILE A 146 4.14 -16.53 -8.84
N LEU A 147 3.49 -15.73 -9.67
CA LEU A 147 3.69 -14.28 -9.73
C LEU A 147 2.65 -13.57 -8.86
N PHE A 148 3.15 -12.77 -7.93
CA PHE A 148 2.40 -11.74 -7.22
C PHE A 148 2.78 -10.37 -7.81
N ARG A 149 1.80 -9.49 -8.00
CA ARG A 149 2.02 -8.13 -8.53
C ARG A 149 1.19 -7.14 -7.75
N ASP A 150 1.81 -6.02 -7.42
CA ASP A 150 1.14 -4.92 -6.73
C ASP A 150 1.66 -3.58 -7.26
N TYR A 151 0.86 -2.55 -7.03
CA TYR A 151 1.12 -1.16 -7.38
C TYR A 151 0.90 -0.25 -6.17
N PRO A 152 1.66 -0.43 -5.08
CA PRO A 152 1.51 0.41 -3.90
C PRO A 152 1.88 1.87 -4.21
N VAL A 153 0.89 2.73 -4.09
CA VAL A 153 0.99 4.17 -4.41
C VAL A 153 0.67 4.99 -3.17
N ARG A 154 1.44 6.05 -2.96
CA ARG A 154 1.12 7.17 -2.08
C ARG A 154 0.98 8.43 -2.90
N ASP A 155 0.06 9.28 -2.51
CA ASP A 155 -0.01 10.60 -3.07
C ASP A 155 1.06 11.52 -2.47
N ASP A 156 1.12 12.75 -2.98
CA ASP A 156 1.95 13.83 -2.46
C ASP A 156 3.46 13.51 -2.46
N ILE A 157 4.15 14.04 -3.46
CA ILE A 157 5.60 13.88 -3.66
C ILE A 157 6.44 14.76 -2.71
N TYR A 158 5.82 15.65 -1.92
CA TYR A 158 6.53 16.68 -1.14
C TYR A 158 6.81 16.25 0.30
N ASN A 159 6.61 14.99 0.64
CA ASN A 159 6.92 14.42 1.95
C ASN A 159 7.62 13.08 1.80
N ASN A 160 8.42 12.70 2.80
CA ASN A 160 8.93 11.34 2.90
C ASN A 160 7.74 10.38 3.01
N LYS A 161 7.75 9.32 2.22
CA LYS A 161 6.72 8.29 2.24
C LYS A 161 7.36 6.93 2.38
N ALA A 162 6.62 6.00 2.97
CA ALA A 162 6.95 4.59 2.94
C ALA A 162 5.68 3.79 2.77
N TRP A 163 5.85 2.58 2.24
CA TRP A 163 4.82 1.58 2.19
C TRP A 163 5.48 0.24 2.53
N ASP A 164 4.84 -0.50 3.42
CA ASP A 164 5.37 -1.72 4.01
C ASP A 164 4.25 -2.76 4.08
N ALA A 165 4.57 -3.98 3.64
CA ALA A 165 3.67 -5.11 3.66
C ALA A 165 4.40 -6.41 4.02
N GLU A 166 3.59 -7.37 4.43
CA GLU A 166 3.96 -8.77 4.61
C GLU A 166 3.20 -9.58 3.57
N LEU A 167 3.89 -10.46 2.84
CA LEU A 167 3.30 -11.36 1.86
C LEU A 167 3.56 -12.80 2.29
N TYR A 168 2.50 -13.59 2.39
CA TYR A 168 2.55 -14.98 2.82
C TYR A 168 2.01 -15.90 1.73
N LEU A 169 2.61 -17.08 1.62
CA LEU A 169 2.06 -18.17 0.83
C LEU A 169 1.02 -18.90 1.66
N ALA A 170 -0.12 -19.22 1.07
CA ALA A 170 -1.22 -19.91 1.71
C ALA A 170 -1.69 -21.08 0.84
N GLU A 171 -2.17 -22.17 1.44
CA GLU A 171 -2.70 -23.32 0.71
C GLU A 171 -4.01 -23.80 1.31
N VAL A 172 -4.98 -24.12 0.44
CA VAL A 172 -6.15 -24.93 0.79
C VAL A 172 -5.80 -26.39 0.49
N LYS A 173 -5.40 -27.17 1.52
CA LYS A 173 -4.90 -28.54 1.34
C LYS A 173 -5.96 -29.53 0.82
N ASP A 174 -7.22 -29.32 1.19
CA ASP A 174 -8.37 -30.13 0.73
C ASP A 174 -9.49 -29.22 0.21
N PRO A 175 -9.37 -28.71 -1.03
CA PRO A 175 -10.32 -27.74 -1.57
C PRO A 175 -11.71 -28.34 -1.83
N LEU A 176 -11.86 -29.67 -1.86
CA LEU A 176 -13.14 -30.33 -2.12
C LEU A 176 -13.95 -30.51 -0.84
N ASN A 177 -13.32 -30.98 0.24
CA ASN A 177 -14.05 -31.26 1.49
C ASN A 177 -13.91 -30.13 2.51
N LYS A 178 -12.85 -29.32 2.40
CA LYS A 178 -12.52 -28.25 3.35
C LYS A 178 -12.05 -26.96 2.64
N PRO A 179 -12.87 -26.36 1.78
CA PRO A 179 -12.49 -25.21 0.95
C PRO A 179 -12.06 -23.97 1.75
N ASN A 180 -12.47 -23.87 3.02
CA ASN A 180 -12.18 -22.74 3.89
C ASN A 180 -11.11 -23.05 4.97
N GLU A 181 -10.43 -24.20 4.90
CA GLU A 181 -9.31 -24.53 5.79
C GLU A 181 -7.98 -24.17 5.09
N VAL A 182 -7.30 -23.14 5.61
CA VAL A 182 -6.12 -22.52 4.99
C VAL A 182 -4.90 -22.77 5.85
N THR A 183 -3.85 -23.34 5.24
CA THR A 183 -2.51 -23.42 5.85
C THR A 183 -1.69 -22.22 5.44
N ILE A 184 -1.11 -21.51 6.41
CA ILE A 184 -0.25 -20.36 6.21
C ILE A 184 1.21 -20.80 6.32
N TYR A 185 1.99 -20.56 5.27
CA TYR A 185 3.42 -20.82 5.23
C TYR A 185 4.22 -19.57 5.55
N ASP A 186 5.54 -19.66 5.37
CA ASP A 186 6.48 -18.56 5.47
C ASP A 186 6.14 -17.46 4.47
N GLY A 187 6.73 -16.30 4.69
CA GLY A 187 6.51 -15.14 3.85
C GLY A 187 7.71 -14.23 3.79
N ILE A 188 7.47 -13.04 3.25
CA ILE A 188 8.46 -11.96 3.19
C ILE A 188 7.86 -10.64 3.67
N SER A 189 8.67 -9.83 4.33
CA SER A 189 8.42 -8.41 4.48
C SER A 189 9.02 -7.67 3.29
N TRP A 190 8.29 -6.70 2.77
CA TRP A 190 8.72 -5.93 1.61
C TRP A 190 8.02 -4.58 1.57
N GLY A 191 8.53 -3.69 0.71
CA GLY A 191 8.04 -2.34 0.66
C GLY A 191 8.96 -1.41 -0.12
N TRP A 192 8.65 -0.11 -0.02
CA TRP A 192 9.47 0.94 -0.60
C TRP A 192 9.47 2.18 0.30
N LYS A 193 10.51 3.00 0.13
CA LYS A 193 10.64 4.29 0.80
C LYS A 193 11.01 5.36 -0.23
N SER A 194 10.31 6.47 -0.16
CA SER A 194 10.63 7.71 -0.87
C SER A 194 11.21 8.72 0.10
N ILE A 195 12.28 9.38 -0.33
CA ILE A 195 12.90 10.48 0.39
C ILE A 195 12.66 11.74 -0.42
N PHE A 196 11.81 12.62 0.11
CA PHE A 196 11.66 13.95 -0.43
C PHE A 196 12.83 14.81 0.06
N THR A 197 13.56 15.38 -0.89
CA THR A 197 14.55 16.42 -0.61
C THR A 197 13.93 17.75 -1.04
N PRO A 198 13.53 18.61 -0.09
CA PRO A 198 13.05 19.95 -0.44
C PRO A 198 14.12 20.67 -1.28
N PRO A 199 13.71 21.43 -2.30
CA PRO A 199 14.65 22.29 -2.98
C PRO A 199 15.31 23.21 -1.95
N LYS A 200 16.62 23.42 -2.09
CA LYS A 200 17.37 24.28 -1.17
C LYS A 200 16.68 25.63 -1.09
N THR A 201 16.24 26.00 0.11
CA THR A 201 15.65 27.31 0.38
C THR A 201 16.64 28.39 -0.04
N THR A 202 16.30 29.14 -1.08
CA THR A 202 17.13 30.25 -1.58
C THR A 202 16.86 31.55 -0.83
N LYS A 203 15.65 31.69 -0.28
CA LYS A 203 15.19 32.83 0.54
C LYS A 203 14.25 32.37 1.63
N LYS A 204 14.42 32.89 2.85
CA LYS A 204 13.50 32.70 3.98
C LYS A 204 13.01 34.07 4.44
N PHE A 205 11.72 34.14 4.73
CA PHE A 205 11.07 35.31 5.31
C PHE A 205 10.41 34.89 6.63
N SER A 206 10.29 35.82 7.56
CA SER A 206 9.63 35.60 8.85
C SER A 206 9.07 36.93 9.33
N ASP A 207 7.83 36.91 9.81
CA ASP A 207 7.20 38.01 10.53
C ASP A 207 6.43 37.46 11.74
N SER A 208 6.03 38.34 12.65
CA SER A 208 5.24 38.00 13.83
C SER A 208 3.78 38.38 13.63
N LEU A 209 2.86 37.44 13.87
CA LEU A 209 1.42 37.71 13.86
C LEU A 209 1.03 38.60 15.06
N ALA A 210 0.73 39.87 14.79
CA ALA A 210 0.38 40.84 15.84
C ALA A 210 -1.13 40.93 16.12
N SER A 211 -1.99 40.44 15.21
CA SER A 211 -3.46 40.49 15.38
C SER A 211 -4.22 39.47 14.53
N GLY A 212 -5.55 39.40 14.69
CA GLY A 212 -6.42 38.37 14.10
C GLY A 212 -6.52 38.33 12.56
N PHE A 213 -6.01 39.35 11.85
CA PHE A 213 -5.83 39.34 10.39
C PHE A 213 -4.60 40.18 10.01
N GLU A 214 -3.66 39.58 9.29
CA GLU A 214 -2.41 40.22 8.87
C GLU A 214 -2.01 39.73 7.47
N VAL A 215 -1.41 40.61 6.68
CA VAL A 215 -0.90 40.31 5.34
C VAL A 215 0.54 40.77 5.24
N ASP A 216 1.46 39.82 5.28
CA ASP A 216 2.88 40.08 5.10
C ASP A 216 3.23 40.11 3.61
N ARG A 217 4.04 41.09 3.21
CA ARG A 217 4.52 41.23 1.82
C ARG A 217 6.02 41.13 1.78
N PHE A 218 6.51 40.15 1.02
CA PHE A 218 7.93 39.93 0.81
C PHE A 218 8.29 40.09 -0.66
N ASN A 219 9.36 40.84 -0.93
CA ASN A 219 9.84 41.05 -2.29
C ASN A 219 10.90 40.01 -2.64
N LEU A 220 10.70 39.33 -3.77
CA LEU A 220 11.70 38.46 -4.40
C LEU A 220 12.33 39.21 -5.57
N SER A 221 13.56 39.69 -5.37
CA SER A 221 14.36 40.21 -6.48
C SER A 221 14.96 39.05 -7.29
N GLN A 222 15.24 39.30 -8.59
CA GLN A 222 15.92 38.38 -9.51
C GLN A 222 15.10 37.21 -10.09
N LEU A 223 13.76 37.27 -10.02
CA LEU A 223 12.94 36.37 -10.82
C LEU A 223 12.89 36.87 -12.28
N THR A 224 13.41 36.10 -13.22
CA THR A 224 13.23 36.35 -14.66
C THR A 224 11.87 35.85 -15.14
N PRO A 225 11.28 36.42 -16.20
CA PRO A 225 10.07 35.87 -16.81
C PRO A 225 10.20 34.38 -17.11
N GLY A 226 9.21 33.58 -16.70
CA GLY A 226 9.21 32.13 -16.85
C GLY A 226 9.96 31.36 -15.75
N SER A 227 10.60 32.03 -14.79
CA SER A 227 11.20 31.37 -13.63
C SER A 227 10.15 30.65 -12.81
N LYS A 228 10.36 29.35 -12.58
CA LYS A 228 9.57 28.55 -11.64
C LYS A 228 10.11 28.76 -10.23
N TYR A 229 9.23 28.97 -9.27
CA TYR A 229 9.56 28.94 -7.85
C TYR A 229 8.55 28.07 -7.12
N ILE A 230 8.96 27.58 -5.96
CA ILE A 230 8.12 26.87 -5.01
C ILE A 230 8.22 27.64 -3.71
N ALA A 231 7.08 27.91 -3.09
CA ALA A 231 7.02 28.60 -1.83
C ALA A 231 6.03 27.88 -0.91
N TRP A 232 6.35 27.87 0.38
CA TRP A 232 5.53 27.27 1.43
C TRP A 232 5.60 28.19 2.65
N THR A 233 4.50 28.24 3.39
CA THR A 233 4.43 28.94 4.67
C THR A 233 4.46 27.91 5.79
N ASN A 234 5.29 28.12 6.80
CA ASN A 234 5.23 27.33 8.02
C ASN A 234 4.58 28.16 9.12
N ASN A 235 3.47 27.68 9.69
CA ASN A 235 2.77 28.35 10.76
C ASN A 235 3.17 27.73 12.11
N ASP A 236 4.19 28.32 12.74
CA ASP A 236 4.75 27.80 13.99
C ASP A 236 3.88 28.11 15.23
N LEU A 237 2.79 28.87 15.08
CA LEU A 237 1.86 29.19 16.18
C LEU A 237 0.96 27.98 16.51
N PRO A 238 1.03 27.40 17.74
CA PRO A 238 0.24 26.23 18.11
C PRO A 238 -1.27 26.40 17.92
N SER A 239 -1.80 27.61 18.13
CA SER A 239 -3.22 27.97 17.95
C SER A 239 -3.66 28.10 16.48
N ASN A 240 -2.71 28.13 15.55
CA ASN A 240 -2.94 28.47 14.14
C ASN A 240 -2.55 27.32 13.18
N ARG A 241 -2.05 26.20 13.72
CA ARG A 241 -1.65 24.98 12.96
C ARG A 241 -2.78 24.36 12.14
N CYS A 242 -4.03 24.67 12.44
CA CYS A 242 -5.21 24.20 11.72
C CYS A 242 -6.07 25.35 11.17
N ASN A 243 -5.55 26.58 11.08
CA ASN A 243 -6.34 27.70 10.57
C ASN A 243 -6.39 27.66 9.04
N PRO A 244 -7.57 27.42 8.43
CA PRO A 244 -7.72 27.38 6.98
C PRO A 244 -7.46 28.73 6.30
N ASN A 245 -7.24 29.81 7.06
CA ASN A 245 -7.12 31.18 6.54
C ASN A 245 -5.68 31.66 6.32
N THR A 246 -4.67 30.79 6.43
CA THR A 246 -3.30 31.13 6.03
C THR A 246 -3.12 30.79 4.56
N PHE A 247 -2.98 31.80 3.70
CA PHE A 247 -2.82 31.60 2.26
C PHE A 247 -1.55 32.27 1.76
N LEU A 248 -0.85 31.58 0.86
CA LEU A 248 0.22 32.18 0.08
C LEU A 248 -0.38 32.69 -1.24
N SER A 249 -0.15 33.96 -1.55
CA SER A 249 -0.50 34.53 -2.85
C SER A 249 0.70 35.22 -3.47
N THR A 250 0.72 35.30 -4.79
CA THR A 250 1.81 35.92 -5.54
C THR A 250 1.24 37.01 -6.41
N HIS A 251 1.77 38.22 -6.26
CA HIS A 251 1.38 39.38 -7.02
C HIS A 251 2.53 39.83 -7.90
N ASN A 252 2.22 40.16 -9.16
CA ASN A 252 3.14 40.79 -10.08
C ASN A 252 2.50 42.10 -10.56
N ASP A 253 3.24 43.20 -10.41
CA ASP A 253 2.81 44.56 -10.79
C ASP A 253 2.55 44.71 -12.30
N SER A 254 2.95 43.72 -13.11
CA SER A 254 2.67 43.67 -14.56
C SER A 254 1.35 42.98 -14.95
N GLY A 255 0.50 42.60 -13.98
CA GLY A 255 -0.91 42.23 -14.24
C GLY A 255 -1.18 40.78 -14.67
N PHE A 256 -0.17 39.92 -14.74
CA PHE A 256 -0.35 38.48 -14.97
C PHE A 256 -0.51 37.74 -13.64
N ARG A 257 -1.65 37.05 -13.48
CA ARG A 257 -1.86 36.06 -12.40
C ARG A 257 -1.26 34.73 -12.86
N LEU A 258 -0.52 34.07 -11.96
CA LEU A 258 -0.10 32.67 -12.12
C LEU A 258 -1.30 31.74 -11.94
#